data_AF-A0A0Q9LN15-F1
#
_entry.id   AF-A0A0Q9LN15-F1
#
_cell.length_a   1.000
_cell.length_b   1.000
_cell.length_c   1.000
_cell.angle_alpha   90.00
_cell.angle_beta   90.00
_cell.angle_gamma   90.00
#
_symmetry.space_group_name_H-M   'P 1'
#
loop_
_entity.id
_entity.type
_entity.pdbx_description
1 polymer ?
#
loop_
_entity_poly.entity_id
_entity_poly.type
_entity_poly.pdbx_seq_one_letter_code
_entity_poly.pdbx_strand_id
1 'polypeptide(L)'
;MSVSFAAKKLGHQDPYWSAELTVAAAVYGTAAHMQIIRYLRANGPSTRRDIARRTGLSHGLAAQCLNKLKSAGVVTTPPEEQVAETYHLETGRAEGLFRALESYLHLGQKDQPDATGSAVVLPLHDGLRRQTG
;
A
#
# COMPACT_ATOMS: atom_id res chain seq x y z
N MET A 1 27.74 -24.19 31.03
CA MET A 1 26.70 -24.83 30.19
C MET A 1 26.02 -23.72 29.39
N SER A 2 26.37 -23.54 28.11
CA SER A 2 25.71 -22.54 27.24
C SER A 2 24.59 -23.21 26.45
N VAL A 3 23.36 -22.83 26.74
CA VAL A 3 22.20 -23.15 25.89
C VAL A 3 22.19 -22.18 24.72
N SER A 4 22.61 -22.68 23.56
CA SER A 4 22.51 -21.99 22.28
C SER A 4 21.07 -22.10 21.79
N PHE A 5 20.32 -21.00 21.84
CA PHE A 5 19.01 -20.93 21.20
C PHE A 5 19.24 -20.74 19.70
N ALA A 6 19.26 -21.83 18.97
CA ALA A 6 19.09 -21.81 17.53
C ALA A 6 17.71 -21.19 17.24
N ALA A 7 17.70 -19.91 16.83
CA ALA A 7 16.53 -19.24 16.33
C ALA A 7 16.01 -20.01 15.11
N LYS A 8 14.99 -20.83 15.33
CA LYS A 8 14.23 -21.52 14.29
C LYS A 8 13.72 -20.44 13.33
N LYS A 9 14.30 -20.36 12.13
CA LYS A 9 13.80 -19.51 11.04
C LYS A 9 12.32 -19.81 10.88
N LEU A 10 11.46 -18.86 11.25
CA LEU A 10 10.03 -18.86 10.95
C LEU A 10 9.88 -18.65 9.44
N GLY A 11 10.15 -19.71 8.68
CA GLY A 11 9.91 -19.79 7.25
C GLY A 11 8.43 -20.05 6.99
N HIS A 12 7.60 -19.04 7.20
CA HIS A 12 6.35 -18.93 6.46
C HIS A 12 6.40 -17.57 5.77
N GLN A 13 7.11 -17.51 4.64
CA GLN A 13 7.03 -16.34 3.77
C GLN A 13 5.62 -16.35 3.20
N ASP A 14 4.86 -15.31 3.51
CA ASP A 14 3.56 -15.10 2.90
C ASP A 14 3.76 -15.13 1.37
N PRO A 15 3.10 -16.05 0.64
CA PRO A 15 3.32 -16.23 -0.79
C PRO A 15 2.91 -15.01 -1.63
N TYR A 16 2.12 -14.11 -1.06
CA TYR A 16 1.68 -12.87 -1.68
C TYR A 16 2.57 -11.68 -1.32
N TRP A 17 3.53 -11.85 -0.40
CA TRP A 17 4.44 -10.79 0.01
C TRP A 17 5.64 -10.65 -0.94
N SER A 18 5.74 -9.49 -1.59
CA SER A 18 6.78 -9.18 -2.58
C SER A 18 7.82 -8.18 -2.06
N ALA A 19 8.94 -8.05 -2.78
CA ALA A 19 9.92 -7.01 -2.53
C ALA A 19 9.30 -5.61 -2.67
N GLU A 20 8.42 -5.43 -3.65
CA GLU A 20 7.69 -4.19 -3.88
C GLU A 20 6.76 -3.83 -2.71
N LEU A 21 6.07 -4.84 -2.14
CA LEU A 21 5.27 -4.68 -0.93
C LEU A 21 6.11 -4.28 0.29
N THR A 22 7.32 -4.81 0.40
CA THR A 22 8.25 -4.43 1.46
C THR A 22 8.62 -2.96 1.36
N VAL A 23 8.90 -2.47 0.14
CA VAL A 23 9.17 -1.05 -0.12
C VAL A 23 7.93 -0.21 0.19
N ALA A 24 6.75 -0.64 -0.26
CA ALA A 24 5.50 0.07 -0.03
C ALA A 24 5.19 0.19 1.47
N ALA A 25 5.33 -0.90 2.23
CA ALA A 25 5.14 -0.91 3.68
C ALA A 25 6.13 0.03 4.40
N ALA A 26 7.39 0.08 3.95
CA ALA A 26 8.39 0.99 4.51
C ALA A 26 8.07 2.48 4.21
N VAL A 27 7.57 2.77 3.01
CA VAL A 27 7.15 4.12 2.60
C VAL A 27 5.90 4.55 3.36
N TYR A 28 4.82 3.77 3.30
CA TYR A 28 3.51 4.14 3.81
C TYR A 28 3.29 3.84 5.31
N GLY A 29 4.12 2.99 5.91
CA GLY A 29 4.04 2.63 7.33
C GLY A 29 4.58 3.68 8.29
N THR A 30 5.14 4.79 7.79
CA THR A 30 5.71 5.85 8.63
C THR A 30 4.92 7.15 8.49
N ALA A 31 4.39 7.67 9.59
CA ALA A 31 3.63 8.94 9.59
C ALA A 31 4.44 10.12 9.02
N ALA A 32 5.75 10.20 9.32
CA ALA A 32 6.64 11.23 8.78
C ALA A 32 6.78 11.16 7.25
N HIS A 33 6.87 9.95 6.67
CA HIS A 33 6.88 9.79 5.21
C HIS A 33 5.57 10.27 4.60
N MET A 34 4.44 9.89 5.19
CA MET A 34 3.12 10.32 4.75
C MET A 34 2.93 11.83 4.82
N GLN A 35 3.44 12.48 5.86
CA GLN A 35 3.42 13.95 5.97
C GLN A 35 4.19 14.63 4.84
N ILE A 36 5.38 14.11 4.50
CA ILE A 36 6.20 14.64 3.40
C ILE A 36 5.52 14.41 2.05
N ILE A 37 5.04 13.20 1.78
CA ILE A 37 4.33 12.86 0.53
C ILE A 37 3.10 13.75 0.37
N ARG A 38 2.28 13.89 1.41
CA ARG A 38 1.10 14.77 1.42
C ARG A 38 1.48 16.23 1.16
N TYR A 39 2.54 16.71 1.81
CA TYR A 39 3.01 18.08 1.64
C TYR A 39 3.47 18.34 0.20
N LEU A 40 4.32 17.48 -0.37
CA LEU A 40 4.82 17.62 -1.73
C LEU A 40 3.70 17.49 -2.77
N ARG A 41 2.73 16.59 -2.54
CA ARG A 41 1.55 16.46 -3.41
C ARG A 41 0.73 17.76 -3.46
N ALA A 42 0.57 18.43 -2.32
CA ALA A 42 -0.27 19.62 -2.21
C ALA A 42 0.44 20.93 -2.62
N ASN A 43 1.76 21.01 -2.43
CA ASN A 43 2.53 22.25 -2.59
C ASN A 43 3.50 22.21 -3.77
N GLY A 44 3.67 21.06 -4.41
CA GLY A 44 4.65 20.87 -5.47
C GLY A 44 6.08 20.73 -4.94
N PRO A 45 7.08 20.92 -5.82
CA PRO A 45 8.48 20.77 -5.46
C PRO A 45 8.89 21.73 -4.35
N SER A 46 9.70 21.27 -3.39
CA SER A 46 10.07 22.08 -2.23
C SER A 46 11.46 21.74 -1.68
N THR A 47 12.09 22.72 -1.04
CA THR A 47 13.37 22.49 -0.36
C THR A 47 13.18 21.65 0.90
N ARG A 48 14.23 20.94 1.34
CA ARG A 48 14.22 20.24 2.63
C ARG A 48 13.83 21.15 3.81
N ARG A 49 14.29 22.40 3.79
CA ARG A 49 13.99 23.38 4.84
C ARG A 49 12.51 23.70 4.91
N ASP A 50 11.87 23.92 3.77
CA ASP A 50 10.43 24.23 3.71
C ASP A 50 9.60 23.02 4.10
N ILE A 51 9.99 21.82 3.65
CA ILE A 51 9.36 20.56 4.06
C ILE A 51 9.41 20.42 5.57
N ALA A 52 10.59 20.51 6.19
CA ALA A 52 10.74 20.39 7.65
C ALA A 52 9.87 21.41 8.39
N ARG A 53 9.93 22.69 7.98
CA ARG A 53 9.17 23.78 8.62
C ARG A 53 7.67 23.58 8.50
N ARG A 54 7.17 23.16 7.34
CA ARG A 54 5.73 23.05 7.05
C ARG A 54 5.10 21.75 7.55
N THR A 55 5.90 20.70 7.67
CA THR A 55 5.46 19.40 8.23
C THR A 55 5.63 19.33 9.75
N GLY A 56 6.41 20.25 10.35
CA GLY A 56 6.74 20.22 11.78
C GLY A 56 7.80 19.19 12.14
N LEU A 57 8.43 18.55 11.15
CA LEU A 57 9.51 17.60 11.34
C LEU A 57 10.82 18.33 11.69
N SER A 58 11.65 17.71 12.51
CA SER A 58 13.02 18.20 12.71
C SER A 58 13.82 18.08 11.41
N HIS A 59 14.82 18.95 11.23
CA HIS A 59 15.66 18.93 10.02
C HIS A 59 16.34 17.58 9.80
N GLY A 60 16.82 16.92 10.86
CA GLY A 60 17.45 15.60 10.77
C GLY A 60 16.46 14.51 10.36
N LEU A 61 15.25 14.50 10.93
CA LEU A 61 14.22 13.53 10.57
C LEU A 61 13.74 13.73 9.14
N ALA A 62 13.52 14.98 8.72
CA ALA A 62 13.17 15.30 7.34
C ALA A 62 14.25 14.81 6.36
N ALA A 63 15.54 15.03 6.65
CA ALA A 63 16.64 14.53 5.82
C ALA A 63 16.64 13.00 5.71
N GLN A 64 16.51 12.30 6.84
CA GLN A 64 16.47 10.84 6.86
C GLN A 64 15.29 10.29 6.06
N CYS A 65 14.10 10.87 6.24
CA CYS A 65 12.91 10.49 5.50
C CYS A 65 13.06 10.75 4.00
N LEU A 66 13.57 11.91 3.60
CA LEU A 66 13.78 12.25 2.19
C LEU A 66 14.78 11.30 1.52
N ASN A 67 15.86 10.90 2.21
CA ASN A 67 16.79 9.89 1.70
C ASN A 67 16.11 8.54 1.46
N LYS A 68 15.29 8.07 2.41
CA LYS A 68 14.53 6.82 2.26
C LYS A 68 13.52 6.89 1.13
N LEU A 69 12.78 7.99 1.03
CA LEU A 69 11.83 8.21 -0.06
C LEU A 69 12.54 8.30 -1.41
N LYS A 70 13.73 8.89 -1.47
CA LYS A 70 14.58 8.97 -2.68
C LYS A 70 15.05 7.58 -3.10
N SER A 71 15.54 6.77 -2.16
CA SER A 71 15.91 5.37 -2.42
C SER A 71 14.73 4.50 -2.87
N ALA A 72 13.51 4.81 -2.42
CA ALA A 72 12.29 4.14 -2.89
C ALA A 72 11.77 4.66 -4.25
N GLY A 73 12.41 5.69 -4.81
CA GLY A 73 11.99 6.38 -6.04
C GLY A 73 10.74 7.24 -5.88
N VAL A 74 10.27 7.47 -4.66
CA VAL A 74 9.06 8.25 -4.36
C VAL A 74 9.32 9.75 -4.47
N VAL A 75 10.56 10.17 -4.23
CA VAL A 75 10.98 11.55 -4.48
C VAL A 75 12.25 11.61 -5.31
N THR A 76 12.42 12.66 -6.08
CA THR A 76 13.61 12.93 -6.88
C THR A 76 14.12 14.35 -6.62
N THR A 77 15.37 14.59 -6.99
CA THR A 77 15.98 15.92 -7.01
C THR A 77 16.53 16.17 -8.40
N PRO A 78 16.46 17.40 -8.95
CA PRO A 78 17.09 17.70 -10.22
C PRO A 78 18.61 17.47 -10.16
N PRO A 79 19.27 17.22 -11.31
CA PRO A 79 20.72 17.11 -11.38
C PRO A 79 21.40 18.40 -10.87
N GLU A 80 22.58 18.24 -10.25
CA GLU A 80 23.27 19.15 -9.32
C GLU A 80 23.58 20.60 -9.78
N GLU A 81 23.10 21.06 -10.93
CA GLU A 81 23.50 22.37 -11.47
C GLU A 81 22.59 23.55 -11.11
N GLN A 82 21.41 23.34 -10.50
CA GLN A 82 20.47 24.44 -10.28
C GLN A 82 19.78 24.40 -8.90
N VAL A 83 20.20 25.33 -8.04
CA VAL A 83 19.49 25.78 -6.83
C VAL A 83 19.49 24.76 -5.67
N ALA A 84 19.26 25.26 -4.45
CA ALA A 84 19.09 24.46 -3.24
C ALA A 84 18.28 23.18 -3.50
N GLU A 85 18.77 22.04 -2.99
CA GLU A 85 18.21 20.70 -3.20
C GLU A 85 16.68 20.70 -3.04
N THR A 86 15.98 20.69 -4.17
CA THR A 86 14.52 20.76 -4.27
C THR A 86 14.02 19.35 -4.56
N TYR A 87 13.06 18.90 -3.76
CA TYR A 87 12.51 17.56 -3.85
C TYR A 87 11.19 17.56 -4.60
N HIS A 88 11.06 16.68 -5.58
CA HIS A 88 9.88 16.47 -6.40
C HIS A 88 9.20 15.16 -5.99
N LEU A 89 7.87 15.11 -6.00
CA LEU A 89 7.13 13.87 -5.78
C LEU A 89 6.97 13.12 -7.11
N GLU A 90 7.44 11.87 -7.14
CA GLU A 90 7.20 10.95 -8.25
C GLU A 90 5.83 10.30 -8.08
N THR A 91 4.80 11.00 -8.53
CA THR A 91 3.39 10.61 -8.30
C THR A 91 3.10 9.19 -8.80
N GLY A 92 3.57 8.82 -9.99
CA GLY A 92 3.37 7.47 -10.54
C GLY A 92 4.00 6.37 -9.68
N ARG A 93 5.20 6.60 -9.13
CA ARG A 93 5.86 5.66 -8.22
C ARG A 93 5.13 5.56 -6.88
N ALA A 94 4.73 6.70 -6.32
CA ALA A 94 3.98 6.74 -5.07
C ALA A 94 2.65 5.96 -5.20
N GLU A 95 1.89 6.22 -6.26
CA GLU A 95 0.63 5.52 -6.54
C GLU A 95 0.84 4.02 -6.79
N GLY A 96 1.87 3.63 -7.54
CA GLY A 96 2.19 2.22 -7.76
C GLY A 96 2.46 1.47 -6.47
N LEU A 97 3.23 2.05 -5.56
CA LEU A 97 3.47 1.47 -4.23
C LEU A 97 2.20 1.39 -3.38
N PHE A 98 1.33 2.40 -3.44
CA PHE A 98 0.05 2.36 -2.71
C PHE A 98 -0.87 1.26 -3.26
N ARG A 99 -0.95 1.12 -4.59
CA ARG A 99 -1.71 0.05 -5.25
C ARG A 99 -1.19 -1.34 -4.92
N ALA A 100 0.11 -1.50 -4.71
CA ALA A 100 0.67 -2.78 -4.26
C ALA A 100 0.08 -3.17 -2.90
N LEU A 101 0.08 -2.25 -1.92
CA LEU A 101 -0.53 -2.49 -0.59
C LEU A 101 -2.02 -2.79 -0.69
N GLU A 102 -2.75 -2.00 -1.47
CA GLU A 102 -4.17 -2.21 -1.71
C GLU A 102 -4.41 -3.61 -2.30
N SER A 103 -3.67 -4.00 -3.33
CA SER A 103 -3.82 -5.31 -3.97
C SER A 103 -3.60 -6.44 -2.97
N TYR A 104 -2.58 -6.33 -2.12
CA TYR A 104 -2.28 -7.34 -1.10
C TYR A 104 -3.44 -7.56 -0.12
N LEU A 105 -4.11 -6.49 0.31
CA LEU A 105 -5.25 -6.59 1.22
C LEU A 105 -6.48 -7.26 0.57
N HIS A 106 -6.61 -7.21 -0.75
CA HIS A 106 -7.76 -7.77 -1.48
C HIS A 106 -7.52 -9.17 -2.05
N LEU A 107 -6.30 -9.72 -1.96
CA LEU A 107 -5.97 -11.06 -2.46
C LEU A 107 -6.76 -12.19 -1.74
N GLY A 108 -7.34 -11.93 -0.57
CA GLY A 108 -8.20 -12.87 0.16
C GLY A 108 -9.71 -12.76 -0.11
N GLN A 109 -10.18 -11.80 -0.92
CA GLN A 109 -11.63 -11.60 -1.14
C GLN A 109 -12.20 -12.36 -2.36
N LYS A 110 -11.34 -12.88 -3.25
CA LYS A 110 -11.79 -13.57 -4.47
C LYS A 110 -12.17 -15.05 -4.27
N ASP A 111 -11.84 -15.64 -3.13
CA ASP A 111 -12.07 -17.07 -2.85
C ASP A 111 -13.25 -17.34 -1.90
N GLN A 112 -14.10 -16.35 -1.61
CA GLN A 112 -15.31 -16.57 -0.84
C GLN A 112 -16.46 -16.91 -1.81
N PRO A 113 -16.88 -18.18 -1.94
CA PRO A 113 -18.04 -18.50 -2.76
C PRO A 113 -19.27 -17.81 -2.16
N ASP A 114 -20.02 -17.12 -3.01
CA ASP A 114 -21.31 -16.53 -2.67
C ASP A 114 -22.17 -17.57 -1.93
N ALA A 115 -22.32 -17.38 -0.62
CA ALA A 115 -23.35 -18.05 0.16
C ALA A 115 -24.71 -17.38 -0.13
N THR A 116 -25.12 -17.40 -1.40
CA THR A 116 -26.53 -17.21 -1.77
C THR A 116 -26.88 -18.33 -2.74
N GLY A 117 -26.94 -19.53 -2.18
CA GLY A 117 -27.67 -20.64 -2.78
C GLY A 117 -29.11 -20.20 -2.98
N SER A 118 -29.42 -19.84 -4.22
CA SER A 118 -30.77 -19.75 -4.76
C SER A 118 -31.48 -21.08 -4.47
N ALA A 119 -32.46 -21.04 -3.57
CA ALA A 119 -33.46 -22.08 -3.42
C ALA A 119 -34.85 -21.45 -3.56
N VAL A 120 -35.14 -20.94 -4.76
CA VAL A 120 -36.53 -20.80 -5.21
C VAL A 120 -36.98 -22.19 -5.61
N VAL A 121 -37.61 -22.91 -4.67
CA VAL A 121 -38.32 -24.15 -4.97
C VAL A 121 -39.67 -23.76 -5.59
N LEU A 122 -39.74 -23.88 -6.91
CA LEU A 122 -41.01 -24.02 -7.65
C LEU A 122 -40.91 -25.31 -8.46
N PRO A 123 -41.90 -26.21 -8.33
CA PRO A 123 -42.36 -26.96 -9.49
C PRO A 123 -43.81 -26.60 -9.82
N LEU A 124 -43.97 -26.32 -11.10
CA LEU A 124 -45.18 -26.00 -11.82
C LEU A 124 -45.95 -27.30 -12.17
N HIS A 125 -47.28 -27.24 -12.00
CA HIS A 125 -48.35 -28.04 -12.61
C HIS A 125 -48.44 -29.55 -12.39
N ASP A 126 -49.62 -29.96 -11.88
CA ASP A 126 -50.29 -31.17 -12.38
C ASP A 126 -51.77 -30.88 -12.70
N GLY A 127 -52.25 -31.56 -13.73
CA GLY A 127 -53.32 -31.09 -14.62
C GLY A 127 -54.75 -31.26 -14.13
N LEU A 128 -55.63 -30.46 -14.76
CA LEU A 128 -57.06 -30.71 -14.85
C LEU A 128 -57.32 -32.17 -15.29
N ARG A 129 -58.04 -32.94 -14.47
CA ARG A 129 -58.92 -34.01 -14.96
C ARG A 129 -60.37 -33.67 -14.63
N ARG A 130 -61.12 -33.32 -15.68
CA ARG A 130 -62.55 -33.53 -15.76
C ARG A 130 -62.80 -35.02 -16.06
N GLN A 131 -63.79 -35.62 -15.40
CA GLN A 131 -64.76 -36.61 -15.90
C GLN A 131 -65.79 -36.78 -14.76
N THR A 132 -67.01 -36.23 -14.88
CA THR A 132 -68.25 -36.88 -15.40
C THR A 132 -68.66 -38.14 -14.65
N GLY A 133 -69.81 -38.03 -13.96
CA GLY A 133 -70.55 -39.06 -13.27
C GLY A 133 -71.68 -38.40 -12.50
#